data_AF-A0A3D2UQ34-F1
#
_entry.id   AF-A0A3D2UQ34-F1
#
_cell.length_a   1.000
_cell.length_b   1.000
_cell.length_c   1.000
_cell.angle_alpha   90.00
_cell.angle_beta   90.00
_cell.angle_gamma   90.00
#
_symmetry.space_group_name_H-M   'P 1'
#
loop_
_entity.id
_entity.type
_entity.pdbx_description
1 polymer ?
#
loop_
_entity_poly.entity_id
_entity_poly.type
_entity_poly.pdbx_seq_one_letter_code
_entity_poly.pdbx_strand_id
1 'polypeptide(L)'
;MNRLQTDISFYVKKVAGESPFLLVYTFSMPKYYTPREANNLLEIVRPMVGEMMKIAEKIQASQPELWDLAQKSAGNGGNAKLSKLLPDFDRLHSLLHQIQDMGIEVKDLTTGLIDFVCLKDDREIYLCWKYDEEQIQFWHEIEAGFAGRQKIDWE
;
A
#
# COMPACT_ATOMS: atom_id res chain seq x y z
N MET A 1 -31.24 5.59 18.84
CA MET A 1 -30.58 5.45 20.15
C MET A 1 -30.06 4.03 20.23
N ASN A 2 -28.73 3.87 20.11
CA ASN A 2 -27.84 2.81 20.65
C ASN A 2 -28.40 1.37 20.79
N ARG A 3 -27.67 0.28 20.53
CA ARG A 3 -26.26 -0.02 20.23
C ARG A 3 -26.19 -1.57 20.18
N LEU A 4 -25.23 -2.06 19.40
CA LEU A 4 -24.43 -3.26 19.66
C LEU A 4 -25.01 -4.68 19.45
N GLN A 5 -24.05 -5.51 19.02
CA GLN A 5 -23.92 -6.96 19.14
C GLN A 5 -24.46 -7.81 18.00
N THR A 6 -23.52 -8.21 17.14
CA THR A 6 -23.23 -9.62 16.82
C THR A 6 -21.93 -9.61 16.01
N ASP A 7 -20.91 -10.43 16.22
CA ASP A 7 -20.57 -11.41 17.24
C ASP A 7 -19.08 -11.70 17.00
N ILE A 8 -18.21 -11.52 18.00
CA ILE A 8 -16.83 -12.02 17.93
C ILE A 8 -16.73 -13.14 18.95
N SER A 9 -16.79 -14.36 18.45
CA SER A 9 -16.35 -15.53 19.18
C SER A 9 -15.78 -16.50 18.16
N PHE A 10 -14.51 -16.89 18.31
CA PHE A 10 -14.19 -18.32 18.32
C PHE A 10 -12.81 -18.59 18.95
N TYR A 11 -12.88 -19.12 20.17
CA TYR A 11 -12.08 -20.23 20.72
C TYR A 11 -10.56 -20.05 20.94
N VAL A 12 -10.19 -19.87 22.22
CA VAL A 12 -8.93 -20.42 22.76
C VAL A 12 -9.27 -21.30 23.95
N LYS A 13 -9.01 -22.60 23.79
CA LYS A 13 -9.18 -23.62 24.83
C LYS A 13 -8.14 -23.38 25.93
N LYS A 14 -8.64 -23.31 27.16
CA LYS A 14 -7.90 -23.11 28.41
C LYS A 14 -6.84 -24.20 28.61
N VAL A 15 -5.56 -23.84 28.54
CA VAL A 15 -4.48 -24.59 29.19
C VAL A 15 -3.99 -23.71 30.34
N ALA A 16 -4.17 -24.21 31.56
CA ALA A 16 -3.78 -23.52 32.77
C ALA A 16 -2.24 -23.48 32.86
N GLY A 17 -1.66 -22.29 33.02
CA GLY A 17 -0.28 -22.19 33.55
C GLY A 17 0.66 -21.16 32.93
N GLU A 18 0.28 -20.40 31.91
CA GLU A 18 1.19 -19.40 31.32
C GLU A 18 0.57 -18.01 31.27
N SER A 19 1.36 -17.04 31.76
CA SER A 19 1.05 -15.61 31.74
C SER A 19 0.60 -15.17 30.35
N PRO A 20 -0.52 -14.42 30.21
CA PRO A 20 -0.90 -13.91 28.90
C PRO A 20 0.12 -12.85 28.48
N PHE A 21 1.04 -13.26 27.61
CA PHE A 21 1.77 -12.34 26.77
C PHE A 21 0.72 -11.57 25.97
N LEU A 22 0.52 -10.29 26.31
CA LEU A 22 -0.30 -9.38 25.52
C LEU A 22 0.34 -9.32 24.13
N LEU A 23 -0.16 -10.13 23.21
CA LEU A 23 0.10 -9.99 21.80
C LEU A 23 -0.57 -8.68 21.41
N VAL A 24 0.23 -7.62 21.35
CA VAL A 24 -0.18 -6.33 20.80
C VAL A 24 -0.41 -6.58 19.31
N TYR A 25 -1.59 -7.08 18.97
CA TYR A 25 -2.09 -6.98 17.61
C TYR A 25 -2.28 -5.49 17.36
N THR A 26 -1.30 -4.86 16.72
CA THR A 26 -1.50 -3.57 16.08
C THR A 26 -2.44 -3.82 14.90
N PHE A 27 -3.73 -4.01 15.18
CA PHE A 27 -4.79 -3.87 14.20
C PHE A 27 -4.82 -2.38 13.88
N SER A 28 -3.98 -1.96 12.94
CA SER A 28 -4.14 -0.66 12.28
C SER A 28 -5.52 -0.71 11.62
N MET A 29 -6.48 0.06 12.15
CA MET A 29 -7.76 0.23 11.49
C MET A 29 -7.50 0.70 10.06
N PRO A 30 -8.14 0.11 9.04
CA PRO A 30 -7.94 0.53 7.66
C PRO A 30 -8.23 2.03 7.53
N LYS A 31 -7.26 2.76 6.98
CA LYS A 31 -7.37 4.20 6.78
C LYS A 31 -8.13 4.46 5.49
N TYR A 32 -9.37 4.92 5.63
CA TYR A 32 -10.20 5.32 4.48
C TYR A 32 -9.95 6.78 4.12
N TYR A 33 -9.94 7.05 2.82
CA TYR A 33 -9.79 8.38 2.27
C TYR A 33 -11.03 8.80 1.49
N THR A 34 -11.39 10.08 1.59
CA THR A 34 -12.24 10.75 0.60
C THR A 34 -11.42 11.14 -0.63
N PRO A 35 -12.05 11.38 -1.81
CA PRO A 35 -11.35 11.92 -2.98
C PRO A 35 -10.58 13.20 -2.66
N ARG A 36 -11.18 14.12 -1.89
CA ARG A 36 -10.52 15.34 -1.45
C ARG A 36 -9.27 15.07 -0.60
N GLU A 37 -9.36 14.22 0.41
CA GLU A 37 -8.21 13.90 1.28
C GLU A 37 -7.08 13.22 0.50
N ALA A 38 -7.43 12.27 -0.38
CA ALA A 38 -6.45 11.56 -1.19
C ALA A 38 -5.75 12.52 -2.18
N ASN A 39 -6.48 13.45 -2.78
CA ASN A 39 -5.90 14.50 -3.63
C ASN A 39 -4.96 15.44 -2.88
N ASN A 40 -5.33 15.89 -1.68
CA ASN A 40 -4.45 16.70 -0.84
C ASN A 40 -3.15 15.96 -0.50
N LEU A 41 -3.23 14.64 -0.28
CA LEU A 41 -2.08 13.82 0.07
C LEU A 41 -1.09 13.65 -1.09
N LEU A 42 -1.49 13.93 -2.34
CA LEU A 42 -0.60 13.89 -3.50
C LEU A 42 0.57 14.89 -3.40
N GLU A 43 0.42 16.00 -2.66
CA GLU A 43 1.54 16.94 -2.44
C GLU A 43 2.74 16.26 -1.77
N ILE A 44 2.46 15.27 -0.91
CA ILE A 44 3.46 14.49 -0.16
C ILE A 44 3.83 13.22 -0.94
N VAL A 45 2.85 12.52 -1.50
CA VAL A 45 3.04 11.19 -2.08
C VAL A 45 3.66 11.25 -3.48
N ARG A 46 3.31 12.25 -4.30
CA ARG A 46 3.87 12.40 -5.66
C ARG A 46 5.40 12.39 -5.68
N PRO A 47 6.13 13.21 -4.89
CA PRO A 47 7.60 13.15 -4.92
C PRO A 47 8.15 11.80 -4.48
N MET A 48 7.51 11.12 -3.51
CA MET A 48 7.90 9.79 -3.06
C MET A 48 7.75 8.74 -4.17
N VAL A 49 6.60 8.71 -4.85
CA VAL A 49 6.35 7.80 -5.97
C VAL A 49 7.33 8.07 -7.11
N GLY A 50 7.59 9.34 -7.43
CA GLY A 50 8.58 9.69 -8.44
C GLY A 50 10.00 9.23 -8.10
N GLU A 51 10.39 9.27 -6.82
CA GLU A 51 11.67 8.72 -6.36
C GLU A 51 11.70 7.20 -6.48
N MET A 52 10.64 6.51 -6.03
CA MET A 52 10.54 5.04 -6.16
C MET A 52 10.63 4.58 -7.62
N MET A 53 9.95 5.27 -8.54
CA MET A 53 9.98 4.97 -9.98
C MET A 53 11.41 5.08 -10.55
N LYS A 54 12.15 6.14 -10.18
CA LYS A 54 13.55 6.32 -10.61
C LYS A 54 14.47 5.23 -10.07
N ILE A 55 14.26 4.84 -8.81
CA ILE A 55 15.02 3.75 -8.20
C ILE A 55 14.70 2.42 -8.89
N ALA A 56 13.42 2.16 -9.15
CA ALA A 56 12.94 0.98 -9.86
C ALA A 56 13.56 0.87 -11.27
N GLU A 57 13.53 1.96 -12.04
CA GLU A 57 14.14 2.05 -13.38
C GLU A 57 15.64 1.73 -13.33
N LYS A 58 16.37 2.30 -12.37
CA LYS A 58 17.80 2.04 -12.17
C LYS A 58 18.09 0.58 -11.82
N ILE A 59 17.29 -0.03 -10.95
CA ILE A 59 17.43 -1.44 -10.57
C ILE A 59 17.14 -2.33 -11.79
N GLN A 60 16.05 -2.07 -12.52
CA GLN A 60 15.66 -2.84 -13.69
C GLN A 60 16.71 -2.76 -14.81
N ALA A 61 17.29 -1.58 -15.06
CA ALA A 61 18.32 -1.39 -16.06
C ALA A 61 19.65 -2.06 -15.69
N SER A 62 20.00 -2.10 -14.40
CA SER A 62 21.28 -2.62 -13.94
C SER A 62 21.28 -4.13 -13.70
N GLN A 63 20.15 -4.69 -13.23
CA GLN A 63 20.03 -6.10 -12.85
C GLN A 63 18.60 -6.61 -13.10
N PRO A 64 18.20 -6.80 -14.37
CA PRO A 64 16.85 -7.26 -14.73
C PRO A 64 16.53 -8.63 -14.12
N GLU A 65 17.52 -9.50 -13.96
CA GLU A 65 17.38 -10.80 -13.27
C GLU A 65 16.98 -10.69 -11.79
N LEU A 66 17.21 -9.54 -11.15
CA LEU A 66 16.84 -9.30 -9.75
C LEU A 66 15.53 -8.53 -9.59
N TRP A 67 14.99 -7.95 -10.65
CA TRP A 67 13.79 -7.10 -10.58
C TRP A 67 12.55 -7.90 -10.13
N ASP A 68 12.34 -9.09 -10.70
CA ASP A 68 11.25 -9.98 -10.29
C ASP A 68 11.39 -10.42 -8.82
N LEU A 69 12.64 -10.54 -8.33
CA LEU A 69 12.92 -10.88 -6.94
C LEU A 69 12.69 -9.66 -6.04
N ALA A 70 13.11 -8.46 -6.45
CA ALA A 70 12.87 -7.20 -5.76
C ALA A 70 11.38 -6.93 -5.53
N GLN A 71 10.57 -7.16 -6.57
CA GLN A 71 9.13 -6.96 -6.53
C GLN A 71 8.43 -7.98 -5.59
N LYS A 72 9.02 -9.17 -5.40
CA LYS A 72 8.45 -10.26 -4.59
C LYS A 72 9.07 -10.37 -3.18
N SER A 73 10.27 -9.85 -2.99
CA SER A 73 11.09 -9.99 -1.78
C SER A 73 11.37 -8.62 -1.18
N ALA A 74 10.34 -8.01 -0.60
CA ALA A 74 10.48 -7.04 0.49
C ALA A 74 10.92 -7.73 1.80
N GLY A 75 11.74 -8.79 1.73
CA GLY A 75 12.13 -9.62 2.87
C GLY A 75 13.14 -10.71 2.53
N ASN A 76 14.34 -10.56 3.08
CA ASN A 76 15.40 -11.56 3.33
C ASN A 76 16.25 -12.11 2.14
N GLY A 77 17.56 -11.81 2.19
CA GLY A 77 18.63 -12.72 1.75
C GLY A 77 19.60 -12.18 0.68
N GLY A 78 20.77 -11.70 1.12
CA GLY A 78 21.74 -10.96 0.30
C GLY A 78 22.52 -11.75 -0.77
N ASN A 79 22.84 -11.05 -1.86
CA ASN A 79 23.78 -11.44 -2.92
C ASN A 79 24.88 -10.35 -3.01
N ALA A 80 26.15 -10.70 -3.28
CA ALA A 80 27.25 -9.74 -3.37
C ALA A 80 27.07 -8.70 -4.51
N LYS A 81 26.33 -9.04 -5.58
CA LYS A 81 25.91 -8.08 -6.64
C LYS A 81 24.81 -7.11 -6.17
N LEU A 82 24.08 -7.50 -5.11
CA LEU A 82 23.11 -6.67 -4.40
C LEU A 82 23.79 -5.59 -3.57
N SER A 83 25.05 -5.76 -3.15
CA SER A 83 25.75 -4.82 -2.26
C SER A 83 25.87 -3.39 -2.82
N LYS A 84 26.01 -3.24 -4.15
CA LYS A 84 26.00 -1.92 -4.82
C LYS A 84 24.60 -1.33 -4.96
N LEU A 85 23.57 -2.17 -4.93
CA LEU A 85 22.17 -1.77 -4.97
C LEU A 85 21.57 -1.67 -3.56
N LEU A 86 22.24 -2.12 -2.49
CA LEU A 86 21.74 -2.07 -1.12
C LEU A 86 21.20 -0.68 -0.75
N PRO A 87 21.89 0.44 -1.04
CA PRO A 87 21.36 1.76 -0.69
C PRO A 87 20.07 2.11 -1.47
N ASP A 88 20.01 1.74 -2.76
CA ASP A 88 18.83 1.96 -3.60
C ASP A 88 17.66 1.08 -3.11
N PHE A 89 17.92 -0.18 -2.80
CA PHE A 89 16.95 -1.13 -2.24
C PHE A 89 16.43 -0.67 -0.88
N ASP A 90 17.32 -0.27 0.04
CA ASP A 90 16.96 0.21 1.37
C ASP A 90 16.12 1.49 1.26
N ARG A 91 16.46 2.38 0.31
CA ARG A 91 15.68 3.60 0.06
C ARG A 91 14.31 3.28 -0.52
N LEU A 92 14.24 2.41 -1.53
CA LEU A 92 12.97 1.96 -2.12
C LEU A 92 12.08 1.31 -1.08
N HIS A 93 12.65 0.41 -0.26
CA HIS A 93 11.95 -0.25 0.83
C HIS A 93 11.45 0.77 1.85
N SER A 94 12.29 1.74 2.25
CA SER A 94 11.88 2.79 3.19
C SER A 94 10.76 3.68 2.66
N LEU A 95 10.76 4.01 1.36
CA LEU A 95 9.69 4.78 0.73
C LEU A 95 8.39 3.97 0.63
N LEU A 96 8.49 2.70 0.27
CA LEU A 96 7.36 1.78 0.21
C LEU A 96 6.68 1.66 1.58
N HIS A 97 7.46 1.45 2.65
CA HIS A 97 6.92 1.40 4.01
C HIS A 97 6.25 2.70 4.42
N GLN A 98 6.87 3.86 4.14
CA GLN A 98 6.24 5.14 4.45
C GLN A 98 4.89 5.33 3.73
N ILE A 99 4.77 4.91 2.48
CA ILE A 99 3.50 4.98 1.73
C ILE A 99 2.48 3.99 2.28
N GLN A 100 2.91 2.76 2.62
CA GLN A 100 2.04 1.75 3.23
C GLN A 100 1.56 2.15 4.63
N ASP A 101 2.40 2.82 5.42
CA ASP A 101 2.04 3.40 6.72
C ASP A 101 0.99 4.52 6.58
N MET A 102 0.94 5.17 5.41
CA MET A 102 -0.16 6.08 5.07
C MET A 102 -1.43 5.33 4.63
N GLY A 103 -1.46 4.00 4.58
CA GLY A 103 -2.61 3.23 4.11
C GLY A 103 -2.82 3.30 2.59
N ILE A 104 -1.74 3.53 1.83
CA ILE A 104 -1.75 3.62 0.37
C ILE A 104 -1.12 2.35 -0.19
N GLU A 105 -1.76 1.75 -1.19
CA GLU A 105 -1.27 0.56 -1.86
C GLU A 105 -0.48 0.91 -3.12
N VAL A 106 0.77 0.48 -3.21
CA VAL A 106 1.55 0.57 -4.45
C VAL A 106 1.25 -0.65 -5.32
N LYS A 107 0.60 -0.43 -6.48
CA LYS A 107 0.17 -1.52 -7.38
C LYS A 107 1.17 -1.79 -8.48
N ASP A 108 1.78 -0.74 -9.04
CA ASP A 108 2.77 -0.84 -10.10
C ASP A 108 3.81 0.28 -9.97
N LEU A 109 5.06 -0.09 -9.69
CA LEU A 109 6.19 0.84 -9.58
C LEU A 109 6.72 1.34 -10.92
N THR A 110 6.49 0.62 -12.02
CA THR A 110 6.91 1.03 -13.36
C THR A 110 6.03 2.15 -13.87
N THR A 111 4.72 2.08 -13.65
CA THR A 111 3.79 3.15 -14.05
C THR A 111 3.49 4.16 -12.96
N GLY A 112 3.96 3.92 -11.73
CA GLY A 112 3.64 4.72 -10.56
C GLY A 112 2.15 4.68 -10.22
N LEU A 113 1.56 3.49 -10.30
CA LEU A 113 0.16 3.25 -9.98
C LEU A 113 0.00 2.97 -8.49
N ILE A 114 -0.82 3.77 -7.82
CA ILE A 114 -1.16 3.59 -6.41
C ILE A 114 -2.68 3.69 -6.21
N ASP A 115 -3.16 3.01 -5.17
CA ASP A 115 -4.56 3.02 -4.77
C ASP A 115 -4.72 3.48 -3.32
N PHE A 116 -5.76 4.25 -3.06
CA PHE A 116 -6.19 4.65 -1.72
C PHE A 116 -7.50 3.93 -1.42
N VAL A 117 -7.59 3.27 -0.27
CA VAL A 117 -8.87 2.67 0.16
C VAL A 117 -9.84 3.79 0.49
N CYS A 118 -11.07 3.70 -0.03
CA CYS A 118 -12.15 4.65 0.19
C CYS A 118 -13.41 3.88 0.57
N LEU A 119 -14.18 4.43 1.52
CA LEU A 119 -15.50 3.91 1.87
C LEU A 119 -16.54 4.77 1.17
N LYS A 120 -17.25 4.20 0.19
CA LYS A 120 -18.34 4.85 -0.54
C LYS A 120 -19.61 4.05 -0.31
N ASP A 121 -20.70 4.64 0.18
CA ASP A 121 -21.98 3.93 0.39
C ASP A 121 -21.84 2.60 1.17
N ASP A 122 -21.06 2.61 2.27
CA ASP A 122 -20.75 1.44 3.14
C ASP A 122 -20.00 0.28 2.46
N ARG A 123 -19.35 0.54 1.33
CA ARG A 123 -18.52 -0.44 0.60
C ARG A 123 -17.14 0.11 0.30
N GLU A 124 -16.15 -0.75 0.40
CA GLU A 124 -14.77 -0.43 0.08
C GLU A 124 -14.60 -0.37 -1.44
N ILE A 125 -13.93 0.69 -1.89
CA ILE A 125 -13.48 0.89 -3.26
C ILE A 125 -12.05 1.42 -3.22
N TYR A 126 -11.37 1.42 -4.37
CA TYR A 126 -10.08 2.07 -4.51
C TYR A 126 -10.21 3.37 -5.28
N LEU A 127 -9.67 4.45 -4.73
CA LEU A 127 -9.35 5.66 -5.50
C LEU A 127 -7.98 5.45 -6.13
N CYS A 128 -7.94 5.51 -7.44
CA CYS A 128 -6.80 5.05 -8.21
C CYS A 128 -6.08 6.25 -8.82
N TRP A 129 -4.76 6.33 -8.64
CA TRP A 129 -3.93 7.40 -9.18
C TRP A 129 -2.70 6.85 -9.89
N LYS A 130 -2.45 7.36 -11.10
CA LYS A 130 -1.24 7.09 -11.87
C LYS A 130 -0.35 8.33 -11.87
N TYR A 131 0.97 8.13 -11.80
CA TYR A 131 1.93 9.22 -11.60
C TYR A 131 1.83 10.40 -12.58
N ASP A 132 1.46 10.14 -13.83
CA ASP A 132 1.29 11.15 -14.88
C ASP A 132 -0.04 11.92 -14.79
N GLU A 133 -0.93 11.56 -13.87
CA GLU A 133 -2.18 12.26 -13.60
C GLU A 133 -1.96 13.41 -12.61
N GLU A 134 -2.56 14.57 -12.89
CA GLU A 134 -2.46 15.76 -12.02
C GLU A 134 -3.18 15.55 -10.67
N GLN A 135 -4.30 14.84 -10.70
CA GLN A 135 -5.16 14.62 -9.55
C GLN A 135 -5.82 13.23 -9.66
N ILE A 136 -6.32 12.71 -8.55
CA ILE A 136 -7.11 11.48 -8.50
C ILE A 136 -8.50 11.77 -9.08
N GLN A 137 -8.77 11.23 -10.27
CA GLN A 137 -10.03 11.41 -10.99
C GLN A 137 -10.80 10.10 -11.17
N PHE A 138 -10.22 8.98 -10.78
CA PHE A 138 -10.77 7.66 -11.04
C PHE A 138 -10.81 6.81 -9.78
N TRP A 139 -11.78 5.94 -9.74
CA TRP A 139 -11.92 4.89 -8.75
C TRP A 139 -12.23 3.57 -9.44
N HIS A 140 -12.08 2.44 -8.74
CA HIS A 140 -12.56 1.15 -9.20
C HIS A 140 -12.98 0.27 -8.02
N GLU A 141 -13.77 -0.76 -8.32
CA GLU A 141 -14.06 -1.83 -7.36
C GLU A 141 -12.78 -2.55 -6.96
N ILE A 142 -12.73 -3.07 -5.73
CA ILE A 142 -11.62 -3.89 -5.23
C ILE A 142 -11.31 -5.06 -6.19
N GLU A 143 -12.35 -5.70 -6.74
CA GLU A 143 -12.23 -6.86 -7.62
C GLU A 143 -12.00 -6.52 -9.11
N ALA A 144 -12.33 -5.29 -9.54
CA ALA A 144 -12.25 -4.90 -10.95
C ALA A 144 -10.83 -4.49 -11.39
N GLY A 145 -10.02 -4.04 -10.44
CA GLY A 145 -8.67 -3.52 -10.69
C GLY A 145 -8.65 -2.32 -11.64
N PHE A 146 -7.46 -1.98 -12.13
CA PHE A 146 -7.22 -0.79 -12.96
C PHE A 146 -8.08 -0.71 -14.23
N ALA A 147 -8.40 -1.85 -14.85
CA ALA A 147 -9.22 -1.90 -16.07
C ALA A 147 -10.68 -1.46 -15.82
N GLY A 148 -11.15 -1.53 -14.57
CA GLY A 148 -12.49 -1.15 -14.15
C GLY A 148 -12.63 0.31 -13.72
N ARG A 149 -11.70 1.19 -14.10
CA ARG A 149 -11.69 2.59 -13.69
C ARG A 149 -12.95 3.35 -14.13
N GLN A 150 -13.55 4.03 -13.17
CA GLN A 150 -14.71 4.91 -13.32
C GLN A 150 -14.34 6.31 -12.85
N LYS A 151 -14.91 7.34 -13.48
CA LYS A 151 -14.67 8.72 -13.04
C LYS A 151 -15.30 8.97 -11.69
N ILE A 152 -14.62 9.74 -10.85
CA ILE A 152 -15.15 10.28 -9.61
C ILE A 152 -16.08 11.45 -9.97
N ASP A 153 -17.32 11.38 -9.50
CA ASP A 153 -18.34 12.43 -9.64
C ASP A 153 -18.86 12.95 -8.29
N TRP A 154 -18.11 12.67 -7.21
CA TRP A 154 -18.38 13.13 -5.84
C TRP A 154 -17.15 13.81 -5.20
N GLU A 155 -17.36 14.45 -4.05
CA GLU A 155 -16.31 15.16 -3.29
C GLU A 155 -15.58 14.29 -2.26
#